data_AF-A0A1T4UXP3-F1
#
_entry.id   AF-A0A1T4UXP3-F1
#
_cell.length_a   1.000
_cell.length_b   1.000
_cell.length_c   1.000
_cell.angle_alpha   90.00
_cell.angle_beta   90.00
_cell.angle_gamma   90.00
#
_symmetry.space_group_name_H-M   'P 1'
#
loop_
_entity.id
_entity.type
_entity.pdbx_description
1 polymer ?
#
loop_
_entity_poly.entity_id
_entity_poly.type
_entity_poly.pdbx_seq_one_letter_code
_entity_poly.pdbx_strand_id
1 'polypeptide(L)'
;MLHPRKIEPVIIDEDNIAKIDDMLRHLNSEISVSMSFVRRANSMSYEQLYERMTGIKFTTLKRYFQQSYSSIKPLHFLAALFWVLMVPMTSFYHGLRIKEHYRGMDDNAVDALLSIGRIPSYQFDTALDLITSFMKGEQEREFRAFRSKIEAENECGEYNNLLPPEKLDINLFAIDYYRSIAITMKRFRMENKLSHSTMAHVLGMSLYQYGALEDERRTVQFPVSLGVRAKIGFMKNSHVEFTSEMTHYPEFHRLRQSQHIRDMLIVEAMRLLTEKQKAPVASILKEISTLCL
;
A
#
# COMPACT_ATOMS: atom_id res chain seq x y z
N MET A 1 -8.77 26.93 -17.59
CA MET A 1 -7.44 26.78 -18.23
C MET A 1 -6.46 26.26 -17.20
N LEU A 2 -6.13 24.96 -17.24
CA LEU A 2 -5.16 24.34 -16.33
C LEU A 2 -3.75 24.76 -16.78
N HIS A 3 -2.97 25.35 -15.88
CA HIS A 3 -1.55 25.61 -16.13
C HIS A 3 -0.80 24.30 -16.35
N PRO A 4 0.02 24.17 -17.40
CA PRO A 4 0.88 23.01 -17.55
C PRO A 4 1.87 23.01 -16.38
N ARG A 5 1.75 22.03 -15.47
CA ARG A 5 2.79 21.73 -14.48
C ARG A 5 4.09 21.55 -15.26
N LYS A 6 5.10 22.37 -14.98
CA LYS A 6 6.48 22.12 -15.44
C LYS A 6 6.88 20.75 -14.90
N ILE A 7 6.99 19.76 -15.78
CA ILE A 7 7.50 18.43 -15.44
C ILE A 7 9.00 18.61 -15.28
N GLU A 8 9.49 18.60 -14.04
CA GLU A 8 10.92 18.48 -13.78
C GLU A 8 11.39 17.13 -14.34
N PRO A 9 12.54 17.08 -15.05
CA PRO A 9 13.04 15.84 -15.61
C PRO A 9 13.31 14.84 -14.49
N VAL A 10 12.86 13.59 -14.65
CA VAL A 10 13.22 12.50 -13.74
C VAL A 10 14.69 12.21 -13.92
N ILE A 11 15.51 12.64 -12.96
CA ILE A 11 16.95 12.37 -12.93
C ILE A 11 17.14 10.97 -12.35
N ILE A 12 17.82 10.11 -13.10
CA ILE A 12 18.14 8.75 -12.66
C ILE A 12 19.56 8.77 -12.11
N ASP A 13 19.65 8.54 -10.81
CA ASP A 13 20.91 8.45 -10.07
C ASP A 13 21.32 6.97 -9.96
N GLU A 14 22.45 6.61 -10.58
CA GLU A 14 22.99 5.24 -10.54
C GLU A 14 23.36 4.82 -9.11
N ASP A 15 23.82 5.75 -8.27
CA ASP A 15 24.10 5.46 -6.86
C ASP A 15 22.80 5.14 -6.11
N ASN A 16 21.68 5.76 -6.51
CA ASN A 16 20.35 5.44 -5.98
C ASN A 16 19.88 4.05 -6.46
N ILE A 17 20.14 3.66 -7.71
CA ILE A 17 19.80 2.32 -8.20
C ILE A 17 20.59 1.24 -7.43
N ALA A 18 21.88 1.44 -7.22
CA ALA A 18 22.71 0.51 -6.44
C ALA A 18 22.21 0.38 -4.98
N LYS A 19 21.78 1.49 -4.36
CA LYS A 19 21.15 1.46 -3.03
C LYS A 19 19.84 0.68 -3.03
N ILE A 20 19.00 0.86 -4.05
CA ILE A 20 17.76 0.10 -4.21
C ILE A 20 18.07 -1.40 -4.33
N ASP A 21 19.08 -1.79 -5.11
CA ASP A 21 19.48 -3.19 -5.26
C ASP A 21 19.88 -3.81 -3.93
N ASP A 22 20.67 -3.09 -3.13
CA ASP A 22 21.09 -3.53 -1.81
C ASP A 22 19.91 -3.68 -0.83
N MET A 23 19.03 -2.67 -0.78
CA MET A 23 17.80 -2.69 0.02
C MET A 23 16.90 -3.87 -0.33
N LEU A 24 16.82 -4.24 -1.62
CA LEU A 24 15.91 -5.27 -2.09
C LEU A 24 16.49 -6.69 -2.05
N ARG A 25 17.75 -6.86 -1.64
CA ARG A 25 18.45 -8.16 -1.61
C ARG A 25 17.69 -9.24 -0.82
N HIS A 26 17.05 -8.85 0.28
CA HIS A 26 16.30 -9.76 1.16
C HIS A 26 14.78 -9.60 1.09
N LEU A 27 14.29 -8.79 0.13
CA LEU A 27 12.88 -8.43 0.00
C LEU A 27 11.96 -9.66 0.00
N ASN A 28 12.31 -10.72 -0.74
CA ASN A 28 11.42 -11.88 -0.88
C ASN A 28 11.21 -12.65 0.44
N SER A 29 12.25 -12.76 1.28
CA SER A 29 12.14 -13.37 2.61
C SER A 29 11.43 -12.44 3.60
N GLU A 30 11.73 -11.15 3.55
CA GLU A 30 11.12 -10.17 4.44
C GLU A 30 9.62 -10.00 4.16
N ILE A 31 9.20 -10.07 2.89
CA ILE A 31 7.77 -10.07 2.53
C ILE A 31 7.05 -11.27 3.15
N SER A 32 7.64 -12.47 3.14
CA SER A 32 7.03 -13.64 3.81
C SER A 32 6.79 -13.39 5.29
N VAL A 33 7.78 -12.75 5.96
CA VAL A 33 7.69 -12.38 7.37
C VAL A 33 6.57 -11.36 7.58
N SER A 34 6.54 -10.29 6.78
CA SER A 34 5.51 -9.25 6.83
C SER A 34 4.11 -9.82 6.59
N MET A 35 3.91 -10.64 5.55
CA MET A 35 2.61 -11.29 5.29
C MET A 35 2.17 -12.12 6.50
N SER A 36 3.10 -12.90 7.07
CA SER A 36 2.80 -13.74 8.24
C SER A 36 2.47 -12.93 9.47
N PHE A 37 3.18 -11.82 9.70
CA PHE A 37 2.94 -10.91 10.81
C PHE A 37 1.59 -10.23 10.67
N VAL A 38 1.31 -9.62 9.52
CA VAL A 38 0.05 -8.91 9.26
C VAL A 38 -1.14 -9.86 9.35
N ARG A 39 -1.04 -11.08 8.79
CA ARG A 39 -2.10 -12.09 8.93
C ARG A 39 -2.40 -12.40 10.41
N ARG A 40 -1.36 -12.61 11.22
CA ARG A 40 -1.52 -12.90 12.66
C ARG A 40 -2.08 -11.71 13.44
N ALA A 41 -1.59 -10.50 13.17
CA ALA A 41 -2.09 -9.27 13.80
C ALA A 41 -3.59 -9.07 13.53
N ASN A 42 -4.05 -9.57 12.40
CA ASN A 42 -5.44 -9.52 11.96
C ASN A 42 -6.27 -10.76 12.35
N SER A 43 -5.72 -11.65 13.18
CA SER A 43 -6.37 -12.89 13.69
C SER A 43 -6.96 -13.80 12.60
N MET A 44 -6.45 -13.75 11.37
CA MET A 44 -6.99 -14.51 10.25
C MET A 44 -6.23 -15.83 10.05
N SER A 45 -6.92 -16.97 10.04
CA SER A 45 -6.31 -18.26 9.71
C SER A 45 -5.97 -18.37 8.22
N TYR A 46 -5.22 -19.40 7.81
CA TYR A 46 -4.96 -19.62 6.38
C TYR A 46 -6.23 -20.07 5.66
N GLU A 47 -7.07 -20.83 6.35
CA GLU A 47 -8.35 -21.35 5.88
C GLU A 47 -9.32 -20.21 5.61
N GLN A 48 -9.50 -19.29 6.57
CA GLN A 48 -10.32 -18.09 6.41
C GLN A 48 -9.81 -17.22 5.26
N LEU A 49 -8.50 -17.00 5.17
CA LEU A 49 -7.93 -16.22 4.06
C LEU A 49 -8.17 -16.90 2.71
N TYR A 50 -8.05 -18.22 2.66
CA TYR A 50 -8.30 -19.00 1.46
C TYR A 50 -9.77 -18.96 1.03
N GLU A 51 -10.71 -18.98 1.97
CA GLU A 51 -12.15 -18.86 1.68
C GLU A 51 -12.51 -17.51 1.04
N ARG A 52 -11.73 -16.46 1.31
CA ARG A 52 -11.86 -15.12 0.72
C ARG A 52 -11.27 -14.99 -0.68
N MET A 53 -10.61 -16.03 -1.22
CA MET A 53 -9.89 -15.96 -2.50
C MET A 53 -10.19 -17.17 -3.40
N THR A 54 -10.46 -16.93 -4.68
CA THR A 54 -10.55 -17.98 -5.70
C THR A 54 -9.39 -17.88 -6.70
N GLY A 55 -9.15 -18.94 -7.47
CA GLY A 55 -8.09 -18.94 -8.49
C GLY A 55 -6.67 -19.23 -7.98
N ILE A 56 -6.48 -19.41 -6.67
CA ILE A 56 -5.22 -19.85 -6.05
C ILE A 56 -5.40 -21.22 -5.39
N LYS A 57 -4.37 -22.07 -5.38
CA LYS A 57 -4.37 -23.33 -4.61
C LYS A 57 -4.02 -23.04 -3.15
N PHE A 58 -4.69 -23.68 -2.20
CA PHE A 58 -4.41 -23.53 -0.77
C PHE A 58 -2.94 -23.74 -0.39
N THR A 59 -2.29 -24.74 -0.99
CA THR A 59 -0.86 -25.01 -0.80
C THR A 59 0.04 -23.91 -1.32
N THR A 60 -0.34 -23.26 -2.43
CA THR A 60 0.39 -22.12 -3.00
C THR A 60 0.23 -20.89 -2.12
N LEU A 61 -0.99 -20.63 -1.65
CA LEU A 61 -1.26 -19.57 -0.67
C LEU A 61 -0.35 -19.73 0.54
N LYS A 62 -0.33 -20.90 1.20
CA LYS A 62 0.53 -21.13 2.37
C LYS A 62 2.02 -20.95 2.07
N ARG A 63 2.49 -21.40 0.90
CA ARG A 63 3.90 -21.27 0.48
C ARG A 63 4.32 -19.81 0.34
N TYR A 64 3.44 -18.92 -0.12
CA TYR A 64 3.77 -17.49 -0.20
C TYR A 64 4.15 -16.91 1.18
N PHE A 65 3.55 -17.38 2.27
CA PHE A 65 3.88 -16.93 3.63
C PHE A 65 5.18 -17.55 4.20
N GLN A 66 5.77 -18.53 3.53
CA GLN A 66 6.99 -19.21 3.99
C GLN A 66 8.24 -18.45 3.54
N GLN A 67 9.19 -18.25 4.45
CA GLN A 67 10.47 -17.60 4.12
C GLN A 67 11.33 -18.47 3.20
N SER A 68 11.26 -19.79 3.36
CA SER A 68 12.00 -20.76 2.54
C SER A 68 11.48 -20.89 1.10
N TYR A 69 10.34 -20.28 0.78
CA TYR A 69 9.78 -20.33 -0.57
C TYR A 69 10.54 -19.36 -1.50
N SER A 70 11.38 -19.95 -2.36
CA SER A 70 12.31 -19.24 -3.24
C SER A 70 11.67 -18.70 -4.53
N SER A 71 10.52 -19.22 -4.95
CA SER A 71 9.85 -18.73 -6.15
C SER A 71 9.33 -17.30 -5.96
N ILE A 72 9.05 -16.66 -7.11
CA ILE A 72 8.50 -15.31 -7.17
C ILE A 72 7.18 -15.26 -6.40
N LYS A 73 7.05 -14.26 -5.54
CA LYS A 73 5.77 -13.83 -4.96
C LYS A 73 5.18 -12.79 -5.90
N PRO A 74 4.03 -13.06 -6.53
CA PRO A 74 3.48 -12.14 -7.50
C PRO A 74 3.00 -10.84 -6.84
N LEU A 75 3.28 -9.70 -7.48
CA LEU A 75 2.87 -8.38 -7.00
C LEU A 75 1.35 -8.28 -6.83
N HIS A 76 0.57 -8.78 -7.79
CA HIS A 76 -0.90 -8.77 -7.70
C HIS A 76 -1.42 -9.58 -6.50
N PHE A 77 -0.78 -10.70 -6.15
CA PHE A 77 -1.21 -11.50 -4.99
C PHE A 77 -1.04 -10.70 -3.70
N LEU A 78 0.09 -10.01 -3.58
CA LEU A 78 0.34 -9.15 -2.44
C LEU A 78 -0.69 -8.01 -2.38
N ALA A 79 -0.94 -7.32 -3.50
CA ALA A 79 -1.97 -6.28 -3.59
C ALA A 79 -3.38 -6.79 -3.22
N ALA A 80 -3.77 -7.96 -3.70
CA ALA A 80 -5.02 -8.63 -3.35
C ALA A 80 -5.08 -8.97 -1.86
N LEU A 81 -3.99 -9.50 -1.29
CA LEU A 81 -3.89 -9.81 0.13
C LEU A 81 -4.12 -8.58 1.00
N PHE A 82 -3.58 -7.43 0.62
CA PHE A 82 -3.80 -6.17 1.33
C PHE A 82 -5.24 -5.70 1.29
N TRP A 83 -5.89 -5.88 0.14
CA TRP A 83 -7.29 -5.54 0.03
C TRP A 83 -8.13 -6.43 0.94
N VAL A 84 -7.94 -7.75 0.87
CA VAL A 84 -8.69 -8.73 1.67
C VAL A 84 -8.44 -8.55 3.17
N LEU A 85 -7.19 -8.30 3.57
CA LEU A 85 -6.87 -8.07 4.98
C LEU A 85 -7.27 -6.68 5.46
N MET A 86 -7.61 -5.75 4.55
CA MET A 86 -7.88 -4.35 4.83
C MET A 86 -6.73 -3.66 5.55
N VAL A 87 -5.51 -3.87 5.05
CA VAL A 87 -4.29 -3.32 5.66
C VAL A 87 -3.61 -2.38 4.66
N PRO A 88 -3.12 -1.22 5.12
CA PRO A 88 -2.32 -0.36 4.28
C PRO A 88 -1.08 -1.07 3.71
N MET A 89 -0.79 -0.87 2.41
CA MET A 89 0.46 -1.33 1.78
C MET A 89 1.69 -0.83 2.55
N THR A 90 1.57 0.32 3.21
CA THR A 90 2.63 0.96 3.99
C THR A 90 3.07 0.13 5.19
N SER A 91 2.15 -0.63 5.80
CA SER A 91 2.42 -1.46 6.97
C SER A 91 3.39 -2.61 6.69
N PHE A 92 3.59 -3.00 5.43
CA PHE A 92 4.59 -4.02 5.07
C PHE A 92 6.02 -3.50 4.97
N TYR A 93 6.18 -2.20 4.73
CA TYR A 93 7.50 -1.57 4.68
C TYR A 93 8.19 -1.60 6.05
N HIS A 94 7.43 -1.85 7.13
CA HIS A 94 7.97 -2.09 8.46
C HIS A 94 8.85 -3.34 8.54
N GLY A 95 8.43 -4.48 7.96
CA GLY A 95 9.26 -5.70 7.90
C GLY A 95 10.48 -5.58 6.97
N LEU A 96 10.52 -4.53 6.16
CA LEU A 96 11.61 -4.19 5.23
C LEU A 96 12.58 -3.15 5.79
N ARG A 97 12.47 -2.80 7.08
CA ARG A 97 13.29 -1.74 7.71
C ARG A 97 13.23 -0.39 7.00
N ILE A 98 12.18 -0.12 6.20
CA ILE A 98 11.93 1.18 5.56
C ILE A 98 11.38 2.21 6.59
N LYS A 99 11.65 2.00 7.89
CA LYS A 99 11.41 2.97 8.96
C LYS A 99 12.00 4.35 8.60
N GLU A 100 13.09 4.37 7.83
CA GLU A 100 13.76 5.61 7.42
C GLU A 100 12.95 6.50 6.47
N HIS A 101 12.02 5.94 5.68
CA HIS A 101 11.16 6.73 4.79
C HIS A 101 9.89 7.23 5.48
N TYR A 102 9.54 6.67 6.64
CA TYR A 102 8.45 7.14 7.50
C TYR A 102 9.04 7.60 8.83
N ARG A 103 9.89 8.63 8.77
CA ARG A 103 10.49 9.27 9.97
C ARG A 103 9.37 9.66 10.94
N GLY A 104 9.35 9.05 12.13
CA GLY A 104 8.41 9.37 13.20
C GLY A 104 7.34 8.29 13.49
N MET A 105 7.36 7.16 12.79
CA MET A 105 6.44 6.04 13.07
C MET A 105 7.03 5.13 14.14
N ASP A 106 6.60 5.29 15.38
CA ASP A 106 6.88 4.33 16.46
C ASP A 106 6.01 3.06 16.32
N ASP A 107 6.34 2.03 17.09
CA ASP A 107 5.67 0.73 16.99
C ASP A 107 4.16 0.82 17.32
N ASN A 108 3.72 1.80 18.13
CA ASN A 108 2.30 2.01 18.42
C ASN A 108 1.55 2.58 17.21
N ALA A 109 2.17 3.50 16.47
CA ALA A 109 1.60 4.02 15.23
C ALA A 109 1.46 2.90 14.20
N VAL A 110 2.42 1.97 14.12
CA VAL A 110 2.33 0.80 13.23
C VAL A 110 1.15 -0.10 13.63
N ASP A 111 1.02 -0.42 14.92
CA ASP A 111 -0.08 -1.24 15.41
C ASP A 111 -1.45 -0.61 15.12
N ALA A 112 -1.58 0.70 15.31
CA ALA A 112 -2.77 1.44 14.93
C ALA A 112 -3.08 1.33 13.43
N LEU A 113 -2.08 1.51 12.56
CA LEU A 113 -2.24 1.42 11.11
C LEU A 113 -2.69 0.03 10.63
N LEU A 114 -2.30 -1.04 11.32
CA LEU A 114 -2.75 -2.39 10.99
C LEU A 114 -4.24 -2.62 11.26
N SER A 115 -4.85 -1.79 12.12
CA SER A 115 -6.24 -1.94 12.56
C SER A 115 -7.21 -1.01 11.84
N ILE A 116 -6.75 0.16 11.37
CA ILE A 116 -7.66 1.22 10.90
C ILE A 116 -8.40 0.90 9.59
N GLY A 117 -7.86 0.00 8.76
CA GLY A 117 -8.45 -0.27 7.46
C GLY A 117 -9.79 -1.00 7.56
N ARG A 118 -10.06 -1.72 8.66
CA ARG A 118 -11.33 -2.44 8.87
C ARG A 118 -12.42 -1.60 9.51
N ILE A 119 -12.04 -0.47 10.10
CA ILE A 119 -12.97 0.38 10.84
C ILE A 119 -13.87 1.11 9.83
N PRO A 120 -15.21 1.02 9.92
CA PRO A 120 -16.08 1.78 9.02
C PRO A 120 -15.94 3.29 9.26
N SER A 121 -16.31 4.13 8.27
CA SER A 121 -16.07 5.58 8.35
C SER A 121 -16.56 6.23 9.63
N TYR A 122 -17.80 5.93 10.05
CA TYR A 122 -18.38 6.53 11.25
C TYR A 122 -17.54 6.24 12.50
N GLN A 123 -17.14 4.98 12.71
CA GLN A 123 -16.32 4.58 13.85
C GLN A 123 -14.91 5.16 13.76
N PHE A 124 -14.37 5.29 12.54
CA PHE A 124 -13.06 5.88 12.32
C PHE A 124 -13.05 7.38 12.68
N ASP A 125 -14.06 8.13 12.22
CA ASP A 125 -14.21 9.55 12.54
C ASP A 125 -14.43 9.77 14.03
N THR A 126 -15.26 8.92 14.65
CA THR A 126 -15.49 8.93 16.11
C THR A 126 -14.19 8.65 16.88
N ALA A 127 -13.39 7.69 16.41
CA ALA A 127 -12.10 7.39 17.03
C ALA A 127 -11.13 8.56 16.88
N LEU A 128 -11.09 9.24 15.73
CA LEU A 128 -10.28 10.44 15.54
C LEU A 128 -10.71 11.58 16.47
N ASP A 129 -12.02 11.79 16.64
CA ASP A 129 -12.53 12.83 17.54
C ASP A 129 -12.18 12.52 19.00
N LEU A 130 -12.27 11.25 19.41
CA LEU A 130 -11.81 10.80 20.72
C LEU A 130 -10.31 11.01 20.90
N ILE A 131 -9.49 10.64 19.92
CA ILE A 131 -8.04 10.84 19.96
C ILE A 131 -7.70 12.34 20.08
N THR A 132 -8.39 13.16 19.30
CA THR A 132 -8.26 14.62 19.31
C THR A 132 -8.59 15.20 20.69
N SER A 133 -9.56 14.63 21.42
CA SER A 133 -9.92 15.06 22.77
C SER A 133 -8.79 14.87 23.81
N PHE A 134 -7.80 14.03 23.52
CA PHE A 134 -6.61 13.87 24.37
C PHE A 134 -5.49 14.90 24.09
N MET A 135 -5.60 15.66 23.00
CA MET A 135 -4.66 16.71 22.64
C MET A 135 -4.95 18.00 23.42
N LYS A 136 -3.96 18.89 23.54
CA LYS A 136 -4.15 20.16 24.27
C LYS A 136 -3.73 21.38 23.45
N GLY A 137 -4.57 22.41 23.45
CA GLY A 137 -4.25 23.76 22.99
C GLY A 137 -3.80 23.81 21.53
N GLU A 138 -2.49 23.95 21.30
CA GLU A 138 -1.92 24.05 19.96
C GLU A 138 -1.98 22.74 19.18
N GLN A 139 -1.76 21.59 19.83
CA GLN A 139 -1.79 20.28 19.18
C GLN A 139 -3.15 19.97 18.55
N GLU A 140 -4.23 20.28 19.27
CA GLU A 140 -5.59 20.09 18.76
C GLU A 140 -5.85 20.99 17.54
N ARG A 141 -5.44 22.26 17.60
CA ARG A 141 -5.61 23.21 16.49
C ARG A 141 -4.80 22.77 15.27
N GLU A 142 -3.56 22.33 15.48
CA GLU A 142 -2.69 21.79 14.43
C GLU A 142 -3.33 20.57 13.76
N PHE A 143 -3.80 19.60 14.55
CA PHE A 143 -4.45 18.40 14.03
C PHE A 143 -5.74 18.71 13.26
N ARG A 144 -6.61 19.56 13.80
CA ARG A 144 -7.87 19.95 13.13
C ARG A 144 -7.60 20.66 11.80
N ALA A 145 -6.63 21.57 11.76
CA ALA A 145 -6.22 22.25 10.53
C ALA A 145 -5.67 21.25 9.50
N PHE A 146 -4.85 20.30 9.94
CA PHE A 146 -4.33 19.23 9.08
C PHE A 146 -5.46 18.35 8.52
N ARG A 147 -6.37 17.88 9.37
CA ARG A 147 -7.51 17.04 8.97
C ARG A 147 -8.38 17.75 7.93
N SER A 148 -8.80 18.98 8.19
CA SER A 148 -9.62 19.74 7.25
C SER A 148 -8.92 19.97 5.92
N LYS A 149 -7.59 20.20 5.92
CA LYS A 149 -6.82 20.32 4.69
C LYS A 149 -6.81 19.02 3.88
N ILE A 150 -6.48 17.90 4.53
CA ILE A 150 -6.37 16.60 3.85
C ILE A 150 -7.73 16.14 3.31
N GLU A 151 -8.81 16.32 4.08
CA GLU A 151 -10.16 15.94 3.65
C GLU A 151 -10.66 16.83 2.50
N ALA A 152 -10.35 18.13 2.51
CA ALA A 152 -10.72 19.04 1.42
C ALA A 152 -9.96 18.78 0.11
N GLU A 153 -8.70 18.33 0.20
CA GLU A 153 -7.87 18.02 -0.97
C GLU A 153 -8.22 16.67 -1.62
N ASN A 154 -9.04 15.84 -0.97
CA ASN A 154 -9.31 14.48 -1.41
C ASN A 154 -10.81 14.14 -1.36
N GLU A 155 -11.48 14.20 -2.51
CA GLU A 155 -12.81 13.59 -2.67
C GLU A 155 -12.66 12.07 -2.74
N CYS A 156 -12.71 11.42 -1.58
CA CYS A 156 -12.87 9.96 -1.52
C CYS A 156 -14.35 9.62 -1.38
N GLY A 157 -14.85 8.75 -2.26
CA GLY A 157 -16.21 8.20 -2.14
C GLY A 157 -16.39 7.43 -0.83
N GLU A 158 -17.63 7.01 -0.56
CA GLU A 158 -17.98 6.31 0.67
C GLU A 158 -17.11 5.07 0.92
N TYR A 159 -16.26 5.12 1.96
CA TYR A 159 -15.25 4.09 2.26
C TYR A 159 -15.81 2.67 2.37
N ASN A 160 -17.01 2.56 2.97
CA ASN A 160 -17.65 1.27 3.22
C ASN A 160 -18.07 0.56 1.92
N ASN A 161 -18.18 1.30 0.81
CA ASN A 161 -18.47 0.73 -0.51
C ASN A 161 -17.19 0.28 -1.25
N LEU A 162 -16.02 0.49 -0.66
CA LEU A 162 -14.70 0.17 -1.24
C LEU A 162 -14.09 -1.11 -0.67
N LEU A 163 -14.83 -1.79 0.21
CA LEU A 163 -14.39 -3.03 0.86
C LEU A 163 -14.18 -4.15 -0.18
N PRO A 164 -13.25 -5.09 0.07
CA PRO A 164 -13.02 -6.21 -0.82
C PRO A 164 -14.30 -7.05 -0.97
N PRO A 165 -14.49 -7.68 -2.14
CA PRO A 165 -15.58 -8.63 -2.31
C PRO A 165 -15.47 -9.76 -1.27
N GLU A 166 -16.60 -10.43 -1.02
CA GLU A 166 -16.63 -11.60 -0.14
C GLU A 166 -15.62 -12.66 -0.62
N LYS A 167 -15.58 -12.90 -1.93
CA LYS A 167 -14.59 -13.75 -2.59
C LYS A 167 -13.92 -13.02 -3.74
N LEU A 168 -12.61 -12.87 -3.66
CA LEU A 168 -11.81 -12.21 -4.70
C LEU A 168 -11.22 -13.26 -5.65
N ASP A 169 -11.49 -13.14 -6.96
CA ASP A 169 -10.84 -13.95 -7.98
C ASP A 169 -9.44 -13.40 -8.26
N ILE A 170 -8.41 -14.14 -7.83
CA ILE A 170 -7.02 -13.73 -7.94
C ILE A 170 -6.56 -13.66 -9.40
N ASN A 171 -7.11 -14.49 -10.28
CA ASN A 171 -6.72 -14.50 -11.69
C ASN A 171 -7.33 -13.30 -12.42
N LEU A 172 -8.62 -13.03 -12.19
CA LEU A 172 -9.27 -11.85 -12.76
C LEU A 172 -8.64 -10.56 -12.20
N PHE A 173 -8.34 -10.54 -10.90
CA PHE A 173 -7.64 -9.43 -10.26
C PHE A 173 -6.26 -9.22 -10.90
N ALA A 174 -5.49 -10.29 -11.17
CA ALA A 174 -4.19 -10.18 -11.82
C ALA A 174 -4.29 -9.56 -13.22
N ILE A 175 -5.29 -9.97 -14.02
CA ILE A 175 -5.52 -9.43 -15.37
C ILE A 175 -5.79 -7.92 -15.29
N ASP A 176 -6.74 -7.51 -14.47
CA ASP A 176 -7.13 -6.09 -14.34
C ASP A 176 -6.01 -5.24 -13.73
N TYR A 177 -5.31 -5.77 -12.73
CA TYR A 177 -4.20 -5.12 -12.04
C TYR A 177 -3.00 -4.89 -12.96
N TYR A 178 -2.55 -5.92 -13.71
CA TYR A 178 -1.41 -5.76 -14.60
C TYR A 178 -1.74 -4.96 -15.86
N ARG A 179 -3.00 -5.03 -16.36
CA ARG A 179 -3.46 -4.10 -17.40
C ARG A 179 -3.35 -2.65 -16.92
N SER A 180 -3.78 -2.37 -15.69
CA SER A 180 -3.69 -1.03 -15.13
C SER A 180 -2.25 -0.54 -14.99
N ILE A 181 -1.34 -1.41 -14.53
CA ILE A 181 0.09 -1.11 -14.50
C ILE A 181 0.64 -0.85 -15.90
N ALA A 182 0.28 -1.66 -16.90
CA ALA A 182 0.76 -1.49 -18.27
C ALA A 182 0.40 -0.11 -18.83
N ILE A 183 -0.87 0.30 -18.69
CA ILE A 183 -1.36 1.60 -19.16
C ILE A 183 -0.65 2.74 -18.43
N THR A 184 -0.61 2.70 -17.10
CA THR A 184 -0.08 3.78 -16.27
C THR A 184 1.44 3.91 -16.39
N MET A 185 2.16 2.79 -16.48
CA MET A 185 3.61 2.80 -16.67
C MET A 185 4.00 3.31 -18.06
N LYS A 186 3.27 2.91 -19.11
CA LYS A 186 3.46 3.42 -20.47
C LYS A 186 3.19 4.92 -20.56
N ARG A 187 2.10 5.38 -19.94
CA ARG A 187 1.78 6.82 -19.83
C ARG A 187 2.90 7.57 -19.12
N PHE A 188 3.32 7.10 -17.95
CA PHE A 188 4.41 7.69 -17.18
C PHE A 188 5.70 7.79 -18.01
N ARG A 189 6.10 6.70 -18.66
CA ARG A 189 7.29 6.67 -19.53
C ARG A 189 7.21 7.72 -20.63
N MET A 190 6.08 7.80 -21.32
CA MET A 190 5.87 8.74 -22.43
C MET A 190 5.89 10.20 -21.97
N GLU A 191 5.19 10.52 -20.88
CA GLU A 191 5.13 11.87 -20.30
C GLU A 191 6.50 12.37 -19.84
N ASN A 192 7.33 11.46 -19.32
CA ASN A 192 8.69 11.77 -18.84
C ASN A 192 9.78 11.54 -19.89
N LYS A 193 9.39 11.17 -21.13
CA LYS A 193 10.31 10.91 -22.27
C LYS A 193 11.40 9.88 -21.94
N LEU A 194 11.07 8.89 -21.12
CA LEU A 194 12.00 7.83 -20.72
C LEU A 194 12.06 6.75 -21.81
N SER A 195 13.26 6.22 -22.05
CA SER A 195 13.43 5.10 -22.99
C SER A 195 13.03 3.78 -22.33
N HIS A 196 12.76 2.74 -23.15
CA HIS A 196 12.49 1.40 -22.60
C HIS A 196 13.69 0.86 -21.83
N SER A 197 14.92 1.11 -22.29
CA SER A 197 16.14 0.67 -21.58
C SER A 197 16.28 1.36 -20.23
N THR A 198 15.98 2.66 -20.17
CA THR A 198 15.98 3.44 -18.94
C THR A 198 14.98 2.88 -17.93
N MET A 199 13.75 2.60 -18.38
CA MET A 199 12.72 2.03 -17.50
C MET A 199 13.07 0.61 -17.03
N ALA A 200 13.55 -0.24 -17.95
CA ALA A 200 13.99 -1.59 -17.63
C ALA A 200 15.11 -1.60 -16.58
N HIS A 201 16.09 -0.69 -16.72
CA HIS A 201 17.21 -0.51 -15.80
C HIS A 201 16.74 -0.12 -14.40
N VAL A 202 15.95 0.97 -14.27
CA VAL A 202 15.42 1.42 -12.97
C VAL A 202 14.57 0.35 -12.30
N LEU A 203 13.75 -0.35 -13.08
CA LEU A 203 12.88 -1.41 -12.58
C LEU A 203 13.60 -2.75 -12.37
N GLY A 204 14.91 -2.83 -12.61
CA GLY A 204 15.73 -4.01 -12.36
C GLY A 204 15.27 -5.24 -13.15
N MET A 205 14.89 -5.06 -14.42
CA MET A 205 14.40 -6.12 -15.28
C MET A 205 15.01 -6.05 -16.68
N SER A 206 14.93 -7.15 -17.43
CA SER A 206 15.36 -7.15 -18.84
C SER A 206 14.46 -6.29 -19.71
N LEU A 207 14.99 -5.81 -20.83
CA LEU A 207 14.21 -5.08 -21.83
C LEU A 207 12.99 -5.87 -22.33
N TYR A 208 13.13 -7.20 -22.45
CA TYR A 208 12.02 -8.07 -22.82
C TYR A 208 10.93 -8.12 -21.74
N GLN A 209 11.30 -8.24 -20.47
CA GLN A 209 10.34 -8.20 -19.35
C GLN A 209 9.64 -6.84 -19.28
N TYR A 210 10.35 -5.75 -19.53
CA TYR A 210 9.74 -4.42 -19.61
C TYR A 210 8.77 -4.29 -20.78
N GLY A 211 9.13 -4.81 -21.96
CA GLY A 211 8.21 -4.88 -23.09
C GLY A 211 6.92 -5.64 -22.77
N ALA A 212 7.02 -6.72 -21.99
CA ALA A 212 5.85 -7.45 -21.51
C ALA A 212 5.06 -6.70 -20.42
N LEU A 213 5.70 -5.83 -19.64
CA LEU A 213 5.05 -5.01 -18.61
C LEU A 213 4.13 -3.94 -19.22
N GLU A 214 4.54 -3.32 -20.33
CA GLU A 214 3.73 -2.32 -21.05
C GLU A 214 2.69 -2.91 -22.01
N ASP A 215 2.62 -4.24 -22.15
CA ASP A 215 1.63 -4.90 -22.99
C ASP A 215 0.34 -5.16 -22.22
N GLU A 216 -0.65 -4.30 -22.44
CA GLU A 216 -1.97 -4.36 -21.82
C GLU A 216 -2.74 -5.66 -22.09
N ARG A 217 -2.36 -6.41 -23.14
CA ARG A 217 -3.00 -7.68 -23.52
C ARG A 217 -2.32 -8.89 -22.89
N ARG A 218 -1.16 -8.69 -22.26
CA ARG A 218 -0.35 -9.79 -21.74
C ARG A 218 -0.28 -9.74 -20.23
N THR A 219 -0.91 -10.72 -19.58
CA THR A 219 -0.82 -10.87 -18.12
C THR A 219 0.42 -11.68 -17.77
N VAL A 220 1.46 -11.01 -17.28
CA VAL A 220 2.68 -11.65 -16.76
C VAL A 220 2.82 -11.36 -15.27
N GLN A 221 3.24 -12.35 -14.50
CA GLN A 221 3.49 -12.16 -13.08
C GLN A 221 4.82 -11.45 -12.88
N PHE A 222 4.79 -10.33 -12.17
CA PHE A 222 5.99 -9.60 -11.76
C PHE A 222 6.25 -9.77 -10.26
N PRO A 223 7.54 -9.76 -9.85
CA PRO A 223 7.91 -9.80 -8.44
C PRO A 223 7.49 -8.53 -7.72
N VAL A 224 7.29 -8.62 -6.40
CA VAL A 224 6.95 -7.45 -5.56
C VAL A 224 7.99 -6.32 -5.64
N SER A 225 9.25 -6.65 -5.92
CA SER A 225 10.33 -5.66 -6.10
C SER A 225 10.00 -4.62 -7.16
N LEU A 226 9.18 -4.96 -8.17
CA LEU A 226 8.71 -4.02 -9.19
C LEU A 226 8.05 -2.80 -8.56
N GLY A 227 7.13 -2.99 -7.61
CA GLY A 227 6.42 -1.89 -6.97
C GLY A 227 7.39 -0.98 -6.21
N VAL A 228 8.29 -1.55 -5.42
CA VAL A 228 9.28 -0.81 -4.62
C VAL A 228 10.22 -0.01 -5.51
N ARG A 229 10.77 -0.64 -6.57
CA ARG A 229 11.63 0.02 -7.55
C ARG A 229 10.92 1.16 -8.27
N ALA A 230 9.66 0.97 -8.66
CA ALA A 230 8.88 2.04 -9.30
C ALA A 230 8.69 3.26 -8.37
N LYS A 231 8.52 3.05 -7.06
CA LYS A 231 8.40 4.17 -6.10
C LYS A 231 9.73 4.85 -5.83
N ILE A 232 10.74 4.10 -5.44
CA ILE A 232 12.03 4.68 -5.01
C ILE A 232 12.82 5.17 -6.23
N GLY A 233 12.86 4.38 -7.30
CA GLY A 233 13.63 4.67 -8.51
C GLY A 233 13.10 5.86 -9.31
N PHE A 234 11.78 6.11 -9.29
CA PHE A 234 11.18 7.29 -9.94
C PHE A 234 10.76 8.38 -8.94
N MET A 235 11.18 8.27 -7.67
CA MET A 235 10.89 9.23 -6.60
C MET A 235 9.39 9.61 -6.50
N LYS A 236 8.52 8.64 -6.72
CA LYS A 236 7.06 8.85 -6.68
C LYS A 236 6.58 8.85 -5.24
N ASN A 237 5.76 9.84 -4.89
CA ASN A 237 5.17 9.92 -3.55
C ASN A 237 4.07 8.86 -3.30
N SER A 238 3.54 8.22 -4.34
CA SER A 238 2.42 7.28 -4.20
C SER A 238 2.44 6.13 -5.21
N HIS A 239 2.19 4.91 -4.74
CA HIS A 239 1.93 3.73 -5.60
C HIS A 239 0.50 3.71 -6.16
N VAL A 240 -0.37 4.57 -5.63
CA VAL A 240 -1.81 4.50 -5.87
C VAL A 240 -2.14 4.81 -7.33
N GLU A 241 -1.36 5.68 -7.98
CA GLU A 241 -1.54 6.03 -9.40
C GLU A 241 -1.47 4.81 -10.33
N PHE A 242 -0.67 3.78 -10.01
CA PHE A 242 -0.47 2.63 -10.92
C PHE A 242 -1.69 1.72 -11.04
N THR A 243 -2.71 1.90 -10.19
CA THR A 243 -3.94 1.11 -10.24
C THR A 243 -5.15 1.89 -10.73
N SER A 244 -4.98 3.14 -11.17
CA SER A 244 -6.11 4.02 -11.54
C SER A 244 -6.91 3.55 -12.76
N GLU A 245 -6.34 2.66 -13.58
CA GLU A 245 -6.95 2.15 -14.82
C GLU A 245 -7.58 0.74 -14.64
N MET A 246 -7.73 0.28 -13.38
CA MET A 246 -8.46 -0.95 -13.07
C MET A 246 -9.95 -0.76 -13.35
N THR A 247 -10.55 -1.71 -14.08
CA THR A 247 -11.92 -1.62 -14.59
C THR A 247 -12.85 -2.67 -13.98
N HIS A 248 -12.33 -3.84 -13.64
CA HIS A 248 -13.09 -4.91 -13.00
C HIS A 248 -13.13 -4.74 -11.47
N TYR A 249 -12.06 -4.19 -10.90
CA TYR A 249 -11.96 -3.90 -9.46
C TYR A 249 -11.55 -2.44 -9.20
N PRO A 250 -12.29 -1.44 -9.69
CA PRO A 250 -11.97 -0.02 -9.49
C PRO A 250 -11.97 0.39 -8.00
N GLU A 251 -12.72 -0.32 -7.16
CA GLU A 251 -12.79 -0.13 -5.71
C GLU A 251 -11.43 -0.32 -5.05
N PHE A 252 -10.58 -1.21 -5.59
CA PHE A 252 -9.22 -1.40 -5.06
C PHE A 252 -8.44 -0.09 -5.09
N HIS A 253 -8.40 0.59 -6.24
CA HIS A 253 -7.68 1.86 -6.37
C HIS A 253 -8.23 2.93 -5.43
N ARG A 254 -9.55 3.10 -5.40
CA ARG A 254 -10.22 4.09 -4.54
C ARG A 254 -9.97 3.80 -3.07
N LEU A 255 -10.05 2.52 -2.66
CA LEU A 255 -9.72 2.12 -1.30
C LEU A 255 -8.28 2.49 -0.94
N ARG A 256 -7.33 2.29 -1.85
CA ARG A 256 -5.93 2.67 -1.61
C ARG A 256 -5.77 4.18 -1.37
N GLN A 257 -6.55 5.02 -2.06
CA GLN A 257 -6.57 6.47 -1.83
C GLN A 257 -7.15 6.79 -0.44
N SER A 258 -8.32 6.25 -0.13
CA SER A 258 -8.96 6.49 1.17
C SER A 258 -8.14 5.97 2.35
N GLN A 259 -7.53 4.79 2.21
CA GLN A 259 -6.62 4.25 3.23
C GLN A 259 -5.39 5.13 3.42
N HIS A 260 -4.83 5.70 2.35
CA HIS A 260 -3.69 6.61 2.48
C HIS A 260 -4.05 7.86 3.31
N ILE A 261 -5.24 8.41 3.12
CA ILE A 261 -5.73 9.54 3.93
C ILE A 261 -5.87 9.12 5.39
N ARG A 262 -6.49 7.97 5.65
CA ARG A 262 -6.63 7.45 7.01
C ARG A 262 -5.28 7.20 7.67
N ASP A 263 -4.31 6.67 6.93
CA ASP A 263 -2.93 6.50 7.40
C ASP A 263 -2.33 7.84 7.81
N MET A 264 -2.44 8.86 6.96
CA MET A 264 -1.90 10.20 7.25
C MET A 264 -2.54 10.81 8.49
N LEU A 265 -3.86 10.69 8.65
CA LEU A 265 -4.59 11.18 9.81
C LEU A 265 -4.14 10.48 11.10
N ILE A 266 -3.99 9.15 11.07
CA ILE A 266 -3.54 8.40 12.24
C ILE A 266 -2.08 8.69 12.57
N VAL A 267 -1.20 8.74 11.57
CA VAL A 267 0.21 9.08 11.79
C VAL A 267 0.34 10.47 12.40
N GLU A 268 -0.39 11.46 11.86
CA GLU A 268 -0.35 12.82 12.39
C GLU A 268 -0.94 12.91 13.80
N ALA A 269 -2.06 12.25 14.05
CA ALA A 269 -2.66 12.19 15.38
C ALA A 269 -1.67 11.58 16.39
N MET A 270 -1.07 10.44 16.04
CA MET A 270 -0.09 9.76 16.89
C MET A 270 1.16 10.61 17.14
N ARG A 271 1.66 11.34 16.13
CA ARG A 271 2.81 12.26 16.25
C ARG A 271 2.57 13.34 17.30
N LEU A 272 1.35 13.84 17.42
CA LEU A 272 0.97 14.92 18.33
C LEU A 272 0.68 14.45 19.75
N LEU A 273 0.47 13.13 19.95
CA LEU A 273 0.27 12.56 21.27
C LEU A 273 1.59 12.39 22.03
N THR A 274 1.50 12.44 23.37
CA THR A 274 2.62 12.07 24.23
C THR A 274 2.85 10.55 24.21
N GLU A 275 4.07 10.10 24.49
CA GLU A 275 4.41 8.66 24.57
C GLU A 275 3.47 7.87 25.49
N LYS A 276 3.01 8.48 26.59
CA LYS A 276 2.07 7.85 27.53
C LYS A 276 0.67 7.64 26.95
N GLN A 277 0.27 8.43 25.95
CA GLN A 277 -1.05 8.37 25.31
C GLN A 277 -1.07 7.43 24.10
N LYS A 278 0.06 7.29 23.39
CA LYS A 278 0.14 6.50 22.15
C LYS A 278 -0.27 5.04 22.32
N ALA A 279 0.26 4.35 23.34
CA ALA A 279 -0.08 2.94 23.57
C ALA A 279 -1.58 2.72 23.90
N PRO A 280 -2.21 3.48 24.82
CA PRO A 280 -3.66 3.42 25.04
C PRO A 280 -4.47 3.69 23.77
N VAL A 281 -4.09 4.69 22.98
CA VAL A 281 -4.79 5.03 21.73
C VAL A 281 -4.69 3.92 20.69
N ALA A 282 -3.50 3.34 20.50
CA ALA A 282 -3.32 2.19 19.61
C ALA A 282 -4.18 0.99 20.06
N SER A 283 -4.27 0.76 21.38
CA SER A 283 -5.16 -0.27 21.94
C SER A 283 -6.63 0.01 21.63
N ILE A 284 -7.11 1.24 21.79
CA ILE A 284 -8.50 1.61 21.47
C ILE A 284 -8.82 1.31 20.00
N LEU A 285 -7.94 1.73 19.08
CA LEU A 285 -8.11 1.50 17.64
C LEU A 285 -8.16 0.00 17.31
N LYS A 286 -7.32 -0.80 17.97
CA LYS A 286 -7.30 -2.25 17.83
C LYS A 286 -8.59 -2.91 18.33
N GLU A 287 -9.10 -2.48 19.47
CA GLU A 287 -10.37 -2.99 20.02
C GLU A 287 -11.56 -2.62 19.10
N ILE A 288 -11.63 -1.37 18.64
CA ILE A 288 -12.66 -0.94 17.68
C ILE A 288 -12.60 -1.79 16.40
N SER A 289 -11.40 -2.00 15.85
CA SER A 289 -11.21 -2.83 14.66
C SER A 289 -11.65 -4.28 14.88
N THR A 290 -11.50 -4.82 16.08
CA THR A 290 -11.89 -6.21 16.40
C THR A 290 -13.40 -6.35 16.45
N LEU A 291 -14.12 -5.33 16.89
CA LEU A 291 -15.59 -5.29 16.92
C LEU A 291 -16.24 -5.12 15.54
N CYS A 292 -15.44 -4.72 14.53
CA CYS A 292 -15.91 -4.49 13.16
C CYS A 292 -15.64 -5.70 12.23
N LEU A 293 -15.27 -6.86 12.79
CA LEU A 293 -15.03 -8.12 12.08
C LEU A 293 -16.27 -9.01 11.99
#